data_AF-X1BWF1-F1
#
_entry.id   AF-X1BWF1-F1
#
_cell.length_a   1.000
_cell.length_b   1.000
_cell.length_c   1.000
_cell.angle_alpha   90.00
_cell.angle_beta   90.00
_cell.angle_gamma   90.00
#
_symmetry.space_group_name_H-M   'P 1'
#
loop_
_entity.id
_entity.type
_entity.pdbx_description
1 polymer ?
#
loop_
_entity_poly.entity_id
_entity_poly.type
_entity_poly.pdbx_seq_one_letter_code
_entity_poly.pdbx_strand_id
1 'polypeptide(L)'
;DKQKDIFFEGYRFLERRRTSLNRLAEIISAQLDISFSTTKWNITKLRDLGFFETIGTRGNTKTTLISTTIGDTLYSTLEQQIKNKYR
;
A
#
# COMPACT_ATOMS: atom_id res chain seq x y z
N ASP A 1 -13.90 8.31 6.00
CA ASP A 1 -12.68 8.85 6.62
C ASP A 1 -11.73 7.77 7.10
N LYS A 2 -12.11 6.94 8.08
CA LYS A 2 -11.28 5.83 8.61
C LYS A 2 -10.58 4.94 7.54
N GLN A 3 -11.27 4.52 6.48
CA GLN A 3 -10.66 3.68 5.44
C GLN A 3 -9.59 4.40 4.61
N LYS A 4 -9.77 5.71 4.40
CA LYS A 4 -8.80 6.53 3.67
C LYS A 4 -7.55 6.71 4.52
N ASP A 5 -7.69 7.07 5.79
CA ASP A 5 -6.57 7.27 6.70
C ASP A 5 -5.68 6.01 6.81
N ILE A 6 -6.30 4.83 6.92
CA ILE A 6 -5.57 3.56 6.97
C ILE A 6 -4.87 3.24 5.64
N PHE A 7 -5.47 3.58 4.49
CA PHE A 7 -4.77 3.50 3.21
C PHE A 7 -3.53 4.40 3.19
N PHE A 8 -3.63 5.65 3.68
CA PHE A 8 -2.49 6.57 3.70
C PHE A 8 -1.38 6.11 4.67
N GLU A 9 -1.74 5.54 5.83
CA GLU A 9 -0.80 4.98 6.79
C GLU A 9 -0.11 3.72 6.25
N GLY A 10 -0.87 2.81 5.61
CA GLY A 10 -0.32 1.62 4.96
C GLY A 10 0.65 1.97 3.83
N TYR A 11 0.39 3.05 3.11
CA TYR A 11 1.29 3.55 2.06
C TYR A 11 2.59 4.14 2.63
N ARG A 12 2.52 5.00 3.67
CA ARG A 12 3.72 5.50 4.38
C ARG A 12 4.54 4.38 5.02
N PHE A 13 3.89 3.29 5.42
CA PHE A 13 4.57 2.12 5.95
C PHE A 13 5.49 1.48 4.91
N LEU A 14 5.06 1.38 3.64
CA LEU A 14 5.89 0.86 2.54
C LEU A 14 7.07 1.76 2.21
N GLU A 15 6.84 3.09 2.22
CA GLU A 15 7.89 4.09 1.99
C GLU A 15 9.01 3.97 3.04
N ARG A 16 8.65 3.73 4.31
CA ARG A 16 9.59 3.66 5.44
C ARG A 16 10.17 2.26 5.69
N ARG A 17 9.43 1.21 5.38
CA ARG A 17 9.76 -0.18 5.70
C ARG A 17 9.39 -1.07 4.53
N ARG A 18 10.37 -1.30 3.66
CA ARG A 18 10.40 -2.41 2.69
C ARG A 18 9.75 -3.66 3.30
N THR A 19 8.57 -4.05 2.83
CA THR A 19 7.78 -5.15 3.43
C THR A 19 7.26 -6.11 2.37
N SER A 20 6.81 -7.30 2.75
CA SER A 20 6.20 -8.24 1.81
C SER A 20 4.72 -7.96 1.61
N LEU A 21 4.16 -8.40 0.48
CA LEU A 21 2.73 -8.26 0.17
C LEU A 21 1.84 -8.92 1.22
N ASN A 22 2.20 -10.11 1.72
CA ASN A 22 1.45 -10.78 2.78
C ASN A 22 1.50 -9.97 4.09
N ARG A 23 2.67 -9.46 4.47
CA ARG A 23 2.81 -8.70 5.71
C ARG A 23 2.03 -7.39 5.67
N LEU A 24 2.03 -6.71 4.52
CA LEU A 24 1.20 -5.53 4.32
C LEU A 24 -0.30 -5.86 4.40
N ALA A 25 -0.71 -6.96 3.77
CA ALA A 25 -2.10 -7.41 3.82
C ALA A 25 -2.56 -7.73 5.24
N GLU A 26 -1.72 -8.37 6.06
CA GLU A 26 -2.00 -8.61 7.50
C GLU A 26 -2.26 -7.29 8.24
N ILE A 27 -1.35 -6.32 8.13
CA ILE A 27 -1.43 -5.04 8.84
C ILE A 27 -2.72 -4.30 8.46
N ILE A 28 -2.97 -4.14 7.17
CA ILE A 28 -4.14 -3.39 6.67
C ILE A 28 -5.44 -4.13 7.02
N SER A 29 -5.48 -5.45 6.88
CA SER A 29 -6.66 -6.27 7.21
C SER A 29 -7.07 -6.12 8.67
N ALA A 30 -6.08 -6.11 9.58
CA ALA A 30 -6.31 -5.93 11.02
C ALA A 30 -6.78 -4.52 11.38
N GLN A 31 -6.27 -3.48 10.70
CA GLN A 31 -6.68 -2.09 10.96
C GLN A 31 -8.08 -1.77 10.41
N LEU A 32 -8.44 -2.36 9.27
CA LEU A 32 -9.72 -2.12 8.60
C LEU A 32 -10.84 -3.08 9.02
N ASP A 33 -10.52 -4.11 9.79
CA ASP A 33 -11.46 -5.21 10.12
C ASP A 33 -12.10 -5.82 8.85
N ILE A 34 -11.25 -6.12 7.87
CA ILE A 34 -11.65 -6.77 6.61
C ILE A 34 -10.83 -8.04 6.41
N SER A 35 -11.32 -8.96 5.59
CA SER A 35 -10.61 -10.22 5.37
C SER A 35 -9.22 -10.02 4.76
N PHE A 36 -8.26 -10.83 5.22
CA PHE A 36 -6.91 -10.87 4.68
C PHE A 36 -6.88 -11.11 3.17
N SER A 37 -7.71 -12.03 2.65
CA SER A 37 -7.79 -12.35 1.23
C SER A 37 -8.22 -11.16 0.37
N THR A 38 -9.26 -10.44 0.79
CA THR A 38 -9.70 -9.20 0.12
C THR A 38 -8.61 -8.14 0.14
N THR A 39 -7.95 -7.96 1.29
CA THR A 39 -6.87 -6.98 1.42
C THR A 39 -5.70 -7.30 0.49
N LYS A 40 -5.30 -8.58 0.47
CA LYS A 40 -4.24 -9.09 -0.40
C LYS A 40 -4.57 -8.87 -1.88
N TRP A 41 -5.81 -9.15 -2.27
CA TRP A 41 -6.27 -8.94 -3.65
C TRP A 41 -6.25 -7.47 -4.04
N ASN A 42 -6.68 -6.56 -3.16
CA ASN A 42 -6.62 -5.12 -3.41
C ASN A 42 -5.18 -4.61 -3.57
N ILE A 43 -4.25 -5.04 -2.70
CA ILE A 43 -2.83 -4.69 -2.83
C ILE A 43 -2.25 -5.22 -4.14
N THR A 44 -2.62 -6.44 -4.54
CA THR A 44 -2.20 -7.04 -5.82
C THR A 44 -2.68 -6.21 -7.00
N LYS A 45 -3.95 -5.77 -6.98
CA LYS A 45 -4.48 -4.88 -8.01
C LYS A 45 -3.72 -3.55 -8.09
N LEU A 46 -3.40 -2.94 -6.94
CA LEU A 46 -2.63 -1.69 -6.92
C LEU A 46 -1.23 -1.89 -7.51
N ARG A 47 -0.58 -3.02 -7.22
CA ARG A 47 0.68 -3.40 -7.86
C ARG A 47 0.52 -3.54 -9.38
N ASP A 48 -0.52 -4.24 -9.83
CA ASP A 48 -0.77 -4.44 -11.27
C ASP A 48 -1.12 -3.13 -12.00
N LEU A 49 -1.64 -2.13 -11.28
CA LEU A 49 -1.84 -0.76 -11.76
C LEU A 49 -0.58 0.11 -11.67
N GLY A 50 0.55 -0.44 -11.24
CA GLY A 50 1.84 0.25 -11.18
C GLY A 50 2.05 1.15 -9.96
N PHE A 51 1.21 1.06 -8.91
CA PHE A 51 1.46 1.78 -7.65
C PHE A 51 2.62 1.18 -6.86
N PHE A 52 2.82 -0.12 -7.01
CA PHE A 52 3.85 -0.87 -6.30
C PHE A 52 4.61 -1.76 -7.26
N GLU A 53 5.86 -2.01 -6.94
CA GLU A 53 6.70 -3.00 -7.60
C GLU A 53 7.17 -4.05 -6.59
N THR A 54 7.47 -5.25 -7.09
CA THR A 54 8.08 -6.31 -6.28
C THR A 54 9.52 -6.51 -6.70
N ILE A 55 10.44 -6.25 -5.77
CA ILE A 55 11.86 -6.57 -5.94
C ILE A 55 12.17 -7.89 -5.23
N GLY A 56 12.76 -8.83 -5.97
CA GLY A 56 13.27 -10.10 -5.45
C GLY A 56 14.79 -10.06 -5.33
N THR A 57 15.34 -10.61 -4.24
CA THR A 57 16.79 -10.86 -4.16
C THR A 57 17.08 -12.22 -4.80
N ARG A 58 18.08 -12.30 -5.68
CA ARG A 58 18.45 -13.55 -6.37
C ARG A 58 18.74 -14.65 -5.33
N GLY A 59 18.04 -15.78 -5.42
CA GLY A 59 18.14 -16.89 -4.46
C GLY A 59 17.18 -16.82 -3.25
N ASN A 60 16.36 -15.78 -3.14
CA ASN A 60 15.35 -15.64 -2.09
C ASN A 60 13.94 -15.66 -2.69
N THR A 61 13.06 -16.53 -2.19
CA THR A 61 11.66 -16.60 -2.60
C THR A 61 10.82 -15.45 -2.02
N LYS A 62 11.36 -14.70 -1.06
CA LYS A 62 10.69 -13.54 -0.48
C LYS A 62 10.83 -12.33 -1.39
N THR A 63 9.71 -11.85 -1.89
CA THR A 63 9.61 -10.58 -2.61
C THR A 63 9.29 -9.44 -1.64
N THR A 64 9.92 -8.30 -1.87
CA THR A 64 9.66 -7.06 -1.16
C THR A 64 8.85 -6.14 -2.06
N LEU A 65 7.76 -5.61 -1.52
CA LEU A 65 6.94 -4.58 -2.14
C LEU A 65 7.57 -3.21 -1.86
N ILE A 66 7.73 -2.42 -2.92
CA ILE A 66 8.19 -1.03 -2.87
C ILE A 66 7.18 -0.13 -3.59
N SER A 67 7.08 1.14 -3.19
CA SER A 67 6.32 2.12 -3.96
C SER A 67 7.06 2.48 -5.26
N THR A 68 6.28 2.85 -6.27
CA THR A 68 6.81 3.44 -7.51
C THR A 68 6.65 4.95 -7.47
N THR A 69 7.36 5.67 -8.35
CA THR A 69 7.17 7.11 -8.53
C THR A 69 5.71 7.47 -8.89
N ILE A 70 5.04 6.61 -9.66
CA ILE A 70 3.62 6.80 -10.01
C ILE A 70 2.74 6.65 -8.77
N GLY A 71 2.98 5.59 -7.98
CA GLY A 71 2.29 5.39 -6.71
C GLY A 71 2.47 6.59 -5.78
N ASP A 72 3.70 7.09 -5.65
CA ASP A 72 4.03 8.18 -4.72
C ASP A 72 3.35 9.48 -5.16
N THR A 73 3.34 9.76 -6.46
CA THR A 73 2.68 10.94 -7.04
C THR A 73 1.17 10.90 -6.82
N LEU A 74 0.55 9.74 -7.05
CA LEU A 74 -0.90 9.57 -6.84
C LEU A 74 -1.26 9.64 -5.36
N TYR A 75 -0.44 9.05 -4.50
CA TYR A 75 -0.56 9.20 -3.05
C TYR A 75 -0.56 10.67 -2.63
N SER A 76 0.45 11.45 -3.05
CA SER A 76 0.55 12.87 -2.70
C SER A 76 -0.63 13.68 -3.23
N THR A 77 -1.09 13.37 -4.45
CA THR A 77 -2.25 14.05 -5.07
C THR A 77 -3.53 13.77 -4.29
N LEU A 78 -3.79 12.53 -3.91
CA LEU A 78 -4.96 12.14 -3.14
C LEU A 78 -4.93 12.73 -1.73
N GLU A 79 -3.77 12.76 -1.08
CA GLU A 79 -3.59 13.39 0.24
C GLU A 79 -3.94 14.89 0.18
N GLN A 80 -3.49 15.59 -0.86
CA GLN A 80 -3.80 17.01 -1.08
C GLN A 80 -5.30 17.25 -1.35
N GLN A 81 -5.92 16.43 -2.21
CA GLN A 81 -7.36 16.55 -2.49
C GLN A 81 -8.22 16.36 -1.24
N ILE A 82 -7.84 15.41 -0.38
CA ILE A 82 -8.52 15.20 0.90
C ILE A 82 -8.34 16.43 1.78
N LYS A 83 -7.10 16.90 2.01
CA LYS A 83 -6.83 18.09 2.83
C LYS A 83 -7.61 19.33 2.35
N ASN A 84 -7.74 19.52 1.03
CA ASN A 84 -8.46 20.65 0.45
C ASN A 84 -9.98 20.53 0.57
N LYS A 85 -10.54 19.32 0.71
CA LYS A 85 -11.99 19.11 0.84
C LYS A 85 -12.51 19.39 2.27
N TYR A 86 -11.64 19.32 3.27
CA TYR A 86 -11.97 19.60 4.68
C TYR A 86 -11.52 21.00 5.12
N ARG A 87 -11.27 21.90 4.15
CA ARG A 87 -10.93 23.31 4.37
C ARG A 87 -12.10 24.17 3.92
#